data_AF-A0A927A2L6-F1
#
_entry.id   AF-A0A927A2L6-F1
#
_cell.length_a   1.000
_cell.length_b   1.000
_cell.length_c   1.000
_cell.angle_alpha   90.00
_cell.angle_beta   90.00
_cell.angle_gamma   90.00
#
_symmetry.space_group_name_H-M   'P 1'
#
loop_
_entity.id
_entity.type
_entity.pdbx_description
1 polymer ?
#
loop_
_entity_poly.entity_id
_entity_poly.type
_entity_poly.pdbx_seq_one_letter_code
_entity_poly.pdbx_strand_id
1 'polypeptide(L)'
;MKILLVEDDSITSEILANLLTAHQYQVSLATDGQMALELIEEFEYDLVILDIIIPKIDGISLCKQLRKQGYETPILLLTAKDKVTEKISGLEAGADDYVTKPFNLEELLARVSALLRRRKYLNHQEIIWENIHFDSVNSRVTYGTQLLHLTPKEYWLLELFLLNPKRIFSRQAILDRLWDFSESPSEGTVSTHIKSLRQKLKAVGAENPIETVYGLGYRLKTPSESCHCSLSSISNIKDDTKQKAQTITSGVWKKFQTQYTEQARKLAQIITVLSSKKSDLEVQHQAEEIAHKLAGALGIFGLVNASQQARKLELLLQQTVLDTMHIQQAMELSKVIQQEISHWSLD
;
A
#
# COMPACT_ATOMS: atom_id res chain seq x y z
N MET A 1 -12.40 6.85 -3.74
CA MET A 1 -12.91 6.28 -2.47
C MET A 1 -12.38 7.15 -1.35
N LYS A 2 -13.20 7.41 -0.33
CA LYS A 2 -12.87 8.26 0.82
C LYS A 2 -12.43 7.39 2.00
N ILE A 3 -11.28 7.70 2.58
CA ILE A 3 -10.74 7.00 3.74
C ILE A 3 -10.63 7.99 4.89
N LEU A 4 -11.17 7.62 6.05
CA LEU A 4 -10.90 8.33 7.29
C LEU A 4 -9.68 7.65 7.94
N LEU A 5 -8.62 8.42 8.18
CA LEU A 5 -7.43 7.99 8.90
C LEU A 5 -7.42 8.66 10.28
N VAL A 6 -7.47 7.84 11.33
CA VAL A 6 -7.48 8.27 12.73
C VAL A 6 -6.17 7.85 13.40
N GLU A 7 -5.28 8.82 13.62
CA GLU A 7 -3.93 8.63 14.15
C GLU A 7 -3.50 9.94 14.83
N ASP A 8 -3.00 9.86 16.07
CA ASP A 8 -2.56 11.04 16.84
C ASP A 8 -1.10 11.42 16.56
N ASP A 9 -0.25 10.46 16.17
CA ASP A 9 1.12 10.76 15.76
C ASP A 9 1.17 11.44 14.38
N SER A 10 1.59 12.72 14.38
CA SER A 10 1.59 13.55 13.18
C SER A 10 2.48 12.97 12.07
N ILE A 11 3.61 12.37 12.42
CA ILE A 11 4.56 11.80 11.44
C ILE A 11 3.92 10.58 10.76
N THR A 12 3.37 9.66 11.55
CA THR A 12 2.70 8.46 11.07
C THR A 12 1.48 8.82 10.22
N SER A 13 0.67 9.77 10.68
CA SER A 13 -0.50 10.23 9.94
C SER A 13 -0.12 10.83 8.58
N GLU A 14 0.97 11.61 8.50
CA GLU A 14 1.44 12.23 7.26
C GLU A 14 1.98 11.17 6.28
N ILE A 15 2.76 10.20 6.76
CA ILE A 15 3.27 9.10 5.93
C ILE A 15 2.12 8.29 5.34
N LEU A 16 1.15 7.89 6.17
CA LEU A 16 0.00 7.10 5.74
C LEU A 16 -0.92 7.91 4.80
N ALA A 17 -1.16 9.18 5.10
CA ALA A 17 -1.95 10.06 4.23
C ALA A 17 -1.28 10.23 2.87
N ASN A 18 0.03 10.47 2.81
CA ASN A 18 0.77 10.59 1.56
C ASN A 18 0.76 9.30 0.76
N LEU A 19 0.93 8.15 1.43
CA LEU A 19 0.84 6.83 0.80
C LEU A 19 -0.54 6.59 0.18
N LEU A 20 -1.61 6.77 0.97
CA LEU A 20 -2.98 6.54 0.51
C LEU A 20 -3.37 7.53 -0.60
N THR A 21 -2.93 8.78 -0.50
CA THR A 21 -3.17 9.80 -1.53
C THR A 21 -2.39 9.49 -2.82
N ALA A 22 -1.16 8.99 -2.73
CA ALA A 22 -0.40 8.51 -3.89
C ALA A 22 -1.10 7.34 -4.60
N HIS A 23 -1.88 6.54 -3.86
CA HIS A 23 -2.78 5.52 -4.39
C HIS A 23 -4.20 6.04 -4.72
N GLN A 24 -4.35 7.35 -4.91
CA GLN A 24 -5.57 8.04 -5.37
C GLN A 24 -6.78 7.92 -4.41
N TYR A 25 -6.55 7.66 -3.13
CA TYR A 25 -7.59 7.77 -2.11
C TYR A 25 -7.74 9.22 -1.63
N GLN A 26 -8.98 9.63 -1.35
CA GLN A 26 -9.24 10.88 -0.64
C GLN A 26 -9.14 10.61 0.86
N VAL A 27 -8.22 11.27 1.55
CA VAL A 27 -7.95 11.01 2.97
C VAL A 27 -8.45 12.18 3.81
N SER A 28 -9.31 11.89 4.79
CA SER A 28 -9.60 12.79 5.90
C SER A 28 -8.79 12.36 7.11
N LEU A 29 -8.24 13.33 7.85
CA LEU A 29 -7.45 13.07 9.04
C LEU A 29 -8.24 13.41 10.30
N ALA A 30 -8.18 12.53 11.30
CA ALA A 30 -8.61 12.79 12.65
C ALA A 30 -7.48 12.47 13.62
N THR A 31 -7.22 13.34 14.59
CA THR A 31 -6.14 13.15 15.57
C THR A 31 -6.61 12.53 16.88
N ASP A 32 -7.93 12.34 17.04
CA ASP A 32 -8.52 11.78 18.25
C ASP A 32 -9.88 11.14 17.96
N GLY A 33 -10.35 10.31 18.89
CA GLY A 33 -11.57 9.52 18.68
C GLY A 33 -12.86 10.35 18.67
N GLN A 34 -12.86 11.54 19.28
CA GLN A 34 -14.02 12.44 19.27
C GLN A 34 -14.17 13.12 17.89
N MET A 35 -13.05 13.63 17.35
CA MET A 35 -13.00 14.20 16.01
C MET A 35 -13.37 13.16 14.94
N ALA A 36 -12.93 11.91 15.12
CA ALA A 36 -13.31 10.81 14.23
C ALA A 36 -14.82 10.56 14.24
N LEU A 37 -15.47 10.60 15.41
CA LEU A 37 -16.91 10.43 15.54
C LEU A 37 -17.67 11.57 14.83
N GLU A 38 -17.27 12.83 15.08
CA GLU A 38 -17.86 14.01 14.43
C GLU A 38 -17.74 13.94 12.90
N LEU A 39 -16.58 13.55 12.38
CA LEU A 39 -16.37 13.38 10.94
C LEU A 39 -17.23 12.25 10.34
N ILE A 40 -17.41 11.14 11.05
CA ILE A 40 -18.25 10.02 10.58
C ILE A 40 -19.73 10.42 10.56
N GLU A 41 -20.18 11.27 11.48
CA GLU A 41 -21.55 11.80 11.49
C GLU A 41 -21.82 12.78 10.34
N GLU A 42 -20.82 13.57 9.94
CA GLU A 42 -20.94 14.56 8.86
C GLU A 42 -20.68 14.00 7.46
N PHE A 43 -19.82 12.98 7.33
CA PHE A 43 -19.35 12.49 6.04
C PHE A 43 -19.40 10.97 5.91
N GLU A 44 -19.72 10.51 4.70
CA GLU A 44 -19.62 9.09 4.35
C GLU A 44 -18.20 8.70 3.93
N TYR A 45 -17.71 7.61 4.51
CA TYR A 45 -16.41 7.01 4.20
C TYR A 45 -16.56 5.60 3.60
N ASP A 46 -15.53 5.17 2.87
CA ASP A 46 -15.39 3.83 2.29
C ASP A 46 -14.58 2.87 3.15
N LEU A 47 -13.72 3.41 4.01
CA LEU A 47 -12.90 2.68 4.97
C LEU A 47 -12.52 3.64 6.09
N VAL A 48 -12.47 3.12 7.32
CA VAL A 48 -11.85 3.80 8.46
C VAL A 48 -10.57 3.05 8.83
N ILE A 49 -9.44 3.74 8.85
CA ILE A 49 -8.18 3.26 9.42
C ILE A 49 -8.04 3.90 10.78
N LEU A 50 -7.96 3.09 11.83
CA LEU A 50 -8.10 3.54 13.20
C LEU A 50 -6.97 3.01 14.08
N ASP A 51 -6.15 3.89 14.64
CA ASP A 51 -5.23 3.49 15.69
C ASP A 51 -5.96 3.17 16.99
N ILE A 52 -5.49 2.13 17.70
CA ILE A 52 -6.02 1.70 18.99
C ILE A 52 -5.71 2.73 20.06
N ILE A 53 -4.49 3.27 20.06
CA ILE A 53 -4.02 4.21 21.08
C ILE A 53 -4.18 5.62 20.54
N ILE A 54 -5.35 6.22 20.78
CA ILE A 54 -5.65 7.60 20.42
C ILE A 54 -6.29 8.32 21.61
N PRO A 55 -6.15 9.65 21.71
CA PRO A 55 -6.69 10.40 22.83
C PRO A 55 -8.23 10.50 22.79
N LYS A 56 -8.79 10.89 23.95
CA LYS A 56 -10.24 11.04 24.25
C LYS A 56 -11.02 9.72 24.25
N ILE A 57 -11.16 9.06 23.11
CA ILE A 57 -11.88 7.79 22.97
C ILE A 57 -10.92 6.79 22.33
N ASP A 58 -10.59 5.71 23.02
CA ASP A 58 -9.69 4.68 22.47
C ASP A 58 -10.29 4.00 21.24
N GLY A 59 -9.43 3.52 20.33
CA GLY A 59 -9.87 3.01 19.04
C GLY A 59 -10.76 1.76 19.14
N ILE A 60 -10.58 0.91 20.14
CA ILE A 60 -11.42 -0.28 20.34
C ILE A 60 -12.81 0.14 20.83
N SER A 61 -12.89 1.06 21.80
CA SER A 61 -14.16 1.60 22.27
C SER A 61 -14.90 2.36 21.17
N LEU A 62 -14.20 3.16 20.36
CA LEU A 62 -14.79 3.84 19.21
C LEU A 62 -15.35 2.84 18.20
N CYS A 63 -14.58 1.80 17.84
CA CYS A 63 -15.04 0.73 16.95
C CYS A 63 -16.33 0.08 17.48
N LYS A 64 -16.35 -0.29 18.76
CA LYS A 64 -17.51 -0.90 19.42
C LYS A 64 -18.73 0.03 19.42
N GLN A 65 -18.53 1.32 19.65
CA GLN A 65 -19.60 2.33 19.62
C GLN A 65 -20.19 2.46 18.22
N LEU A 66 -19.35 2.58 17.18
CA LEU A 66 -19.77 2.66 15.79
C LEU A 66 -20.58 1.43 15.37
N ARG A 67 -20.12 0.23 15.75
CA ARG A 67 -20.84 -1.02 15.46
C ARG A 67 -22.17 -1.11 16.19
N LYS A 68 -22.26 -0.64 17.44
CA LYS A 68 -23.53 -0.55 18.19
C LYS A 68 -24.54 0.40 17.53
N GLN A 69 -24.06 1.44 16.85
CA GLN A 69 -24.88 2.38 16.09
C GLN A 69 -25.27 1.86 14.69
N GLY A 70 -24.85 0.65 14.32
CA GLY A 70 -25.14 0.06 13.02
C GLY A 70 -24.26 0.60 11.89
N TYR A 71 -23.11 1.21 12.21
CA TYR A 71 -22.15 1.64 11.19
C TYR A 71 -21.52 0.41 10.51
N GLU A 72 -21.68 0.27 9.21
CA GLU A 72 -21.25 -0.92 8.44
C GLU A 72 -19.94 -0.72 7.66
N THR A 73 -19.43 0.51 7.57
CA THR A 73 -18.18 0.78 6.84
C THR A 73 -17.04 -0.05 7.44
N PRO A 74 -16.17 -0.66 6.60
CA PRO A 74 -15.04 -1.43 7.10
C PRO A 74 -14.13 -0.63 8.01
N ILE A 75 -13.65 -1.24 9.09
CA ILE A 75 -12.70 -0.65 10.04
C ILE A 75 -11.43 -1.51 10.07
N LEU A 76 -10.29 -0.89 9.74
CA LEU A 76 -8.95 -1.46 9.84
C LEU A 76 -8.26 -0.91 11.09
N LEU A 77 -7.93 -1.76 12.06
CA LEU A 77 -7.23 -1.34 13.27
C LEU A 77 -5.70 -1.30 13.08
N LEU A 78 -5.05 -0.25 13.57
CA LEU A 78 -3.60 -0.21 13.75
C LEU A 78 -3.29 -0.60 15.20
N THR A 79 -2.48 -1.63 15.41
CA THR A 79 -2.23 -2.22 16.74
C THR A 79 -0.73 -2.30 17.04
N ALA A 80 -0.30 -2.25 18.29
CA ALA A 80 1.09 -2.55 18.63
C ALA A 80 1.44 -4.03 18.38
N LYS A 81 2.71 -4.33 18.12
CA LYS A 81 3.22 -5.68 17.78
C LYS A 81 2.97 -6.74 18.85
N ASP A 82 2.87 -6.35 20.13
CA ASP A 82 3.09 -7.24 21.28
C ASP A 82 1.84 -7.62 22.08
N LYS A 83 0.62 -7.32 21.60
CA LYS A 83 -0.61 -7.65 22.32
C LYS A 83 -1.59 -8.44 21.45
N VAL A 84 -1.43 -9.76 21.45
CA VAL A 84 -2.42 -10.70 20.88
C VAL A 84 -3.83 -10.42 21.45
N THR A 85 -3.91 -9.99 22.70
CA THR A 85 -5.15 -9.58 23.37
C THR A 85 -5.82 -8.37 22.72
N GLU A 86 -5.07 -7.38 22.23
CA GLU A 86 -5.62 -6.21 21.52
C GLU A 86 -6.20 -6.60 20.16
N LYS A 87 -5.54 -7.52 19.45
CA LYS A 87 -6.06 -8.07 18.18
C LYS A 87 -7.40 -8.79 18.37
N ILE A 88 -7.47 -9.66 19.39
CA ILE A 88 -8.69 -10.39 19.72
C ILE A 88 -9.79 -9.40 20.12
N SER A 89 -9.48 -8.49 21.05
CA SER A 89 -10.46 -7.50 21.55
C SER A 89 -10.96 -6.58 20.44
N GLY A 90 -10.09 -6.18 19.51
CA GLY A 90 -10.45 -5.35 18.35
C GLY A 90 -11.37 -6.06 17.37
N LEU A 91 -11.10 -7.34 17.05
CA LEU A 91 -11.97 -8.14 16.20
C LEU A 91 -13.32 -8.44 16.87
N GLU A 92 -13.33 -8.72 18.18
CA GLU A 92 -14.56 -8.90 18.96
C GLU A 92 -15.38 -7.61 19.08
N ALA A 93 -14.73 -6.44 19.06
CA ALA A 93 -15.40 -5.14 18.97
C ALA A 93 -16.04 -4.88 17.60
N GLY A 94 -15.72 -5.70 16.59
CA GLY A 94 -16.30 -5.65 15.25
C GLY A 94 -15.42 -4.99 14.19
N ALA A 95 -14.11 -4.89 14.42
CA ALA A 95 -13.17 -4.53 13.36
C ALA A 95 -13.07 -5.64 12.29
N ASP A 96 -12.82 -5.24 11.04
CA ASP A 96 -12.82 -6.15 9.90
C ASP A 96 -11.44 -6.78 9.65
N ASP A 97 -10.38 -6.06 10.02
CA ASP A 97 -8.99 -6.52 9.96
C ASP A 97 -8.11 -5.65 10.88
N TYR A 98 -6.84 -6.04 11.05
CA TYR A 98 -5.85 -5.27 11.79
C TYR A 98 -4.46 -5.31 11.13
N VAL A 99 -3.63 -4.33 11.46
CA VAL A 99 -2.22 -4.22 11.04
C VAL A 99 -1.35 -3.87 12.24
N THR A 100 -0.25 -4.59 12.43
CA THR A 100 0.69 -4.31 13.53
C THR A 100 1.66 -3.18 13.18
N LYS A 101 1.83 -2.23 14.10
CA LYS A 101 2.92 -1.26 14.19
C LYS A 101 4.20 -1.97 14.66
N PRO A 102 5.36 -1.74 14.01
CA PRO A 102 5.56 -0.96 12.79
C PRO A 102 5.02 -1.71 11.56
N PHE A 103 4.30 -1.00 10.70
CA PHE A 103 3.64 -1.60 9.54
C PHE A 103 4.55 -1.69 8.32
N ASN A 104 4.40 -2.79 7.58
CA ASN A 104 4.79 -2.82 6.18
C ASN A 104 3.74 -2.04 5.36
N LEU A 105 4.17 -0.99 4.67
CA LEU A 105 3.26 -0.13 3.89
C LEU A 105 2.58 -0.88 2.74
N GLU A 106 3.26 -1.85 2.13
CA GLU A 106 2.66 -2.71 1.09
C GLU A 106 1.59 -3.63 1.68
N GLU A 107 1.82 -4.16 2.90
CA GLU A 107 0.83 -4.97 3.61
C GLU A 107 -0.41 -4.14 3.97
N LEU A 108 -0.21 -2.92 4.49
CA LEU A 108 -1.29 -2.01 4.82
C LEU A 108 -2.13 -1.70 3.57
N LEU A 109 -1.49 -1.36 2.44
CA LEU A 109 -2.20 -1.11 1.18
C LEU A 109 -2.93 -2.34 0.64
N ALA A 110 -2.34 -3.53 0.78
CA ALA A 110 -2.99 -4.77 0.37
C ALA A 110 -4.27 -5.03 1.18
N ARG A 111 -4.22 -4.79 2.50
CA ARG A 111 -5.38 -4.94 3.40
C ARG A 111 -6.45 -3.86 3.15
N VAL A 112 -6.04 -2.60 3.00
CA VAL A 112 -6.92 -1.50 2.57
C VAL A 112 -7.65 -1.88 1.27
N SER A 113 -6.90 -2.33 0.26
CA SER A 113 -7.46 -2.76 -1.02
C SER A 113 -8.41 -3.95 -0.87
N ALA A 114 -8.08 -4.92 -0.02
CA ALA A 114 -8.93 -6.08 0.24
C ALA A 114 -10.25 -5.70 0.92
N LEU A 115 -10.22 -4.81 1.92
CA LEU A 115 -11.42 -4.33 2.62
C LEU A 115 -12.32 -3.50 1.70
N LEU A 116 -11.73 -2.59 0.93
CA LEU A 116 -12.47 -1.79 -0.06
C LEU A 116 -13.09 -2.67 -1.16
N ARG A 117 -12.39 -3.74 -1.57
CA ARG A 117 -12.92 -4.75 -2.49
C ARG A 117 -14.04 -5.59 -1.84
N ARG A 118 -13.96 -5.88 -0.54
CA ARG A 118 -15.02 -6.56 0.23
C ARG A 118 -16.31 -5.75 0.31
N ARG A 119 -16.23 -4.43 0.46
CA ARG A 119 -17.41 -3.55 0.33
C ARG A 119 -17.98 -3.59 -1.09
N LYS A 120 -17.12 -3.64 -2.12
CA LYS A 120 -17.59 -3.92 -3.49
C LYS A 120 -18.25 -5.30 -3.60
N TYR A 121 -17.75 -6.36 -2.94
CA TYR A 121 -18.34 -7.70 -2.93
C TYR A 121 -19.70 -7.80 -2.23
N LEU A 122 -19.96 -6.98 -1.20
CA LEU A 122 -21.31 -6.86 -0.63
C LEU A 122 -22.29 -6.19 -1.62
N ASN A 123 -21.76 -5.47 -2.62
CA ASN A 123 -22.48 -4.98 -3.80
C ASN A 123 -22.29 -5.86 -5.06
N HIS A 124 -21.69 -7.06 -4.96
CA HIS A 124 -21.50 -7.95 -6.13
C HIS A 124 -22.75 -8.75 -6.45
N GLN A 125 -23.47 -8.25 -7.45
CA GLN A 125 -24.08 -9.12 -8.45
C GLN A 125 -22.98 -9.54 -9.43
N GLU A 126 -22.98 -10.81 -9.84
CA GLU A 126 -22.34 -11.25 -11.08
C GLU A 126 -22.82 -10.27 -12.18
N ILE A 127 -21.92 -9.46 -12.75
CA ILE A 127 -22.36 -8.46 -13.73
C ILE A 127 -22.45 -9.19 -15.05
N ILE A 128 -23.69 -9.51 -15.42
CA ILE A 128 -24.04 -10.13 -16.68
C ILE A 128 -24.50 -9.02 -17.62
N TRP A 129 -23.77 -8.81 -18.71
CA TRP A 129 -24.17 -7.93 -19.79
C TRP A 129 -24.22 -8.74 -21.08
N GLU A 130 -25.42 -8.99 -21.61
CA GLU A 130 -25.64 -9.99 -22.67
C GLU A 130 -24.97 -11.32 -22.30
N ASN A 131 -24.05 -11.85 -23.13
CA ASN A 131 -23.30 -13.06 -22.81
C ASN A 131 -21.98 -12.78 -22.07
N ILE A 132 -21.64 -11.52 -21.75
CA ILE A 132 -20.44 -11.19 -20.97
C ILE A 132 -20.74 -11.44 -19.50
N HIS A 133 -20.06 -12.43 -18.92
CA HIS A 133 -20.01 -12.63 -17.46
C HIS A 133 -18.72 -12.03 -16.93
N PHE A 134 -18.87 -11.04 -16.06
CA PHE A 134 -17.76 -10.36 -15.42
C PHE A 134 -17.67 -10.74 -13.95
N ASP A 135 -16.59 -11.43 -13.62
CA ASP A 135 -16.27 -11.91 -12.28
C ASP A 135 -15.13 -11.06 -11.71
N SER A 136 -15.48 -10.06 -10.92
CA SER A 136 -14.52 -9.24 -10.17
C SER A 136 -13.96 -9.91 -8.92
N VAL A 137 -14.41 -11.13 -8.57
CA VAL A 137 -13.77 -11.94 -7.52
C VAL A 137 -12.48 -12.54 -8.05
N ASN A 138 -12.57 -13.18 -9.21
CA ASN A 138 -11.46 -13.94 -9.80
C ASN A 138 -10.73 -13.17 -10.91
N SER A 139 -11.03 -11.88 -11.09
CA SER A 139 -10.53 -11.05 -12.20
C SER A 139 -10.72 -11.73 -13.56
N ARG A 140 -11.87 -12.38 -13.74
CA ARG A 140 -12.17 -13.26 -14.87
C ARG A 140 -13.32 -12.68 -15.69
N VAL A 141 -13.16 -12.72 -17.00
CA VAL A 141 -14.19 -12.28 -17.94
C VAL A 141 -14.45 -13.42 -18.91
N THR A 142 -15.72 -13.79 -19.09
CA THR A 142 -16.12 -14.82 -20.05
C THR A 142 -17.21 -14.29 -20.97
N TYR A 143 -17.27 -14.80 -22.19
CA TYR A 143 -18.39 -14.59 -23.11
C TYR A 143 -19.07 -15.94 -23.35
N GLY A 144 -20.27 -16.12 -22.80
CA GLY A 144 -20.88 -17.44 -22.65
C GLY A 144 -19.95 -18.35 -21.84
N THR A 145 -19.48 -19.44 -22.45
CA THR A 145 -18.52 -20.38 -21.82
C THR A 145 -17.06 -20.09 -22.15
N GLN A 146 -16.75 -19.09 -23.00
CA GLN A 146 -15.40 -18.83 -23.48
C GLN A 146 -14.67 -17.80 -22.61
N LEU A 147 -13.46 -18.13 -22.15
CA LEU A 147 -12.61 -17.21 -21.41
C LEU A 147 -12.04 -16.08 -22.28
N LEU A 148 -12.15 -14.85 -21.79
CA LEU A 148 -11.65 -13.65 -22.44
C LEU A 148 -10.29 -13.24 -21.85
N HIS A 149 -9.23 -13.35 -22.65
CA HIS A 149 -7.89 -12.94 -22.24
C HIS A 149 -7.67 -11.42 -22.43
N LEU A 150 -7.96 -10.65 -21.38
CA LEU A 150 -7.76 -9.21 -21.34
C LEU A 150 -6.42 -8.85 -20.67
N THR A 151 -5.78 -7.77 -21.14
CA THR A 151 -4.69 -7.11 -20.42
C THR A 151 -5.25 -6.31 -19.23
N PRO A 152 -4.43 -5.92 -18.23
CA PRO A 152 -4.92 -5.19 -17.06
C PRO A 152 -5.71 -3.91 -17.41
N LYS A 153 -5.20 -3.09 -18.34
CA LYS A 153 -5.89 -1.86 -18.78
C LYS A 153 -7.22 -2.16 -19.51
N GLU A 154 -7.27 -3.22 -20.31
CA GLU A 154 -8.50 -3.65 -20.97
C GLU A 154 -9.55 -4.19 -19.98
N TYR A 155 -9.10 -4.93 -18.96
CA TYR A 155 -9.95 -5.40 -17.89
C TYR A 155 -10.58 -4.23 -17.11
N TRP A 156 -9.78 -3.25 -16.69
CA TRP A 156 -10.29 -2.08 -15.96
C TRP A 156 -11.20 -1.20 -16.81
N LEU A 157 -10.92 -1.08 -18.11
CA LEU A 157 -11.84 -0.40 -19.03
C LEU A 157 -13.21 -1.10 -19.07
N LEU A 158 -13.22 -2.43 -19.19
CA LEU A 158 -14.46 -3.19 -19.20
C LEU A 158 -15.20 -3.08 -17.86
N GLU A 159 -14.50 -3.21 -16.74
CA GLU A 159 -15.04 -3.01 -15.38
C GLU A 159 -15.71 -1.62 -15.25
N LEU A 160 -15.02 -0.56 -15.71
CA LEU A 160 -15.50 0.80 -15.64
C LEU A 160 -16.85 0.97 -16.34
N PHE A 161 -17.01 0.40 -17.54
CA PHE A 161 -18.25 0.48 -18.31
C PHE A 161 -19.36 -0.39 -17.71
N LEU A 162 -19.04 -1.60 -17.27
CA LEU A 162 -20.01 -2.54 -16.68
C LEU A 162 -20.57 -2.05 -15.34
N LEU A 163 -19.75 -1.39 -14.51
CA LEU A 163 -20.20 -0.78 -13.25
C LEU A 163 -20.98 0.53 -13.44
N ASN A 164 -20.91 1.15 -14.62
CA ASN A 164 -21.55 2.43 -14.90
C ASN A 164 -22.39 2.34 -16.19
N PRO A 165 -23.37 1.42 -16.26
CA PRO A 165 -24.19 1.28 -17.45
C PRO A 165 -24.92 2.61 -17.70
N LYS A 166 -24.97 3.04 -18.97
CA LYS A 166 -25.56 4.32 -19.46
C LYS A 166 -24.71 5.58 -19.30
N ARG A 167 -23.61 5.58 -18.53
CA ARG A 167 -22.73 6.76 -18.38
C ARG A 167 -21.78 6.91 -19.57
N ILE A 168 -21.63 8.15 -20.07
CA ILE A 168 -20.60 8.50 -21.06
C ILE A 168 -19.33 8.92 -20.31
N PHE A 169 -18.20 8.38 -20.72
CA PHE A 169 -16.88 8.77 -20.23
C PHE A 169 -16.06 9.41 -21.35
N SER A 170 -15.56 10.64 -21.12
CA SER A 170 -14.61 11.29 -22.01
C SER A 170 -13.25 10.60 -21.98
N ARG A 171 -12.41 10.83 -23.01
CA ARG A 171 -11.04 10.27 -23.02
C ARG A 171 -10.24 10.71 -21.81
N GLN A 172 -10.30 12.00 -21.48
CA GLN A 172 -9.65 12.54 -20.29
C GLN A 172 -10.18 11.89 -19.00
N ALA A 173 -11.50 11.75 -18.84
CA ALA A 173 -12.07 11.12 -17.65
C ALA A 173 -11.70 9.63 -17.49
N ILE A 174 -11.46 8.93 -18.60
CA ILE A 174 -10.95 7.56 -18.59
C ILE A 174 -9.46 7.55 -18.22
N LEU A 175 -8.69 8.49 -18.77
CA LEU A 175 -7.26 8.64 -18.53
C LEU A 175 -6.98 8.95 -17.05
N ASP A 176 -7.64 9.96 -16.50
CA ASP A 176 -7.54 10.39 -15.10
C ASP A 176 -7.89 9.28 -14.10
N ARG A 177 -8.73 8.31 -14.52
CA ARG A 177 -9.23 7.24 -13.65
C ARG A 177 -8.41 5.95 -13.74
N LEU A 178 -7.75 5.68 -14.87
CA LEU A 178 -7.12 4.39 -15.15
C LEU A 178 -5.62 4.47 -15.42
N TRP A 179 -5.02 5.64 -15.56
CA TRP A 179 -3.58 5.83 -15.80
C TRP A 179 -2.92 6.68 -14.71
N ASP A 180 -1.67 6.35 -14.39
CA ASP A 180 -0.89 7.04 -13.35
C ASP A 180 -0.25 8.31 -13.92
N PHE A 181 -0.11 9.35 -13.08
CA PHE A 181 0.50 10.62 -13.47
C PHE A 181 1.96 10.50 -13.92
N SER A 182 2.66 9.43 -13.55
CA SER A 182 4.04 9.15 -13.96
C SER A 182 4.19 8.66 -15.40
N GLU A 183 3.13 8.16 -16.03
CA GLU A 183 3.19 7.57 -17.39
C GLU A 183 2.90 8.58 -18.51
N SER A 184 2.36 9.77 -18.18
CA SER A 184 1.97 10.85 -19.13
C SER A 184 1.39 10.36 -20.48
N PRO A 185 0.43 9.42 -20.51
CA PRO A 185 -0.14 8.93 -21.76
C PRO A 185 -0.98 10.03 -22.43
N SER A 186 -1.05 9.99 -23.75
CA SER A 186 -1.98 10.86 -24.49
C SER A 186 -3.41 10.29 -24.46
N GLU A 187 -4.42 11.13 -24.73
CA GLU A 187 -5.80 10.66 -24.97
C GLU A 187 -5.88 9.59 -26.09
N GLY A 188 -4.90 9.56 -27.00
CA GLY A 188 -4.77 8.55 -28.03
C GLY A 188 -4.53 7.14 -27.47
N THR A 189 -3.88 7.02 -26.31
CA THR A 189 -3.65 5.75 -25.62
C THR A 189 -4.97 5.09 -25.22
N VAL A 190 -5.91 5.86 -24.66
CA VAL A 190 -7.27 5.38 -24.34
C VAL A 190 -7.94 4.80 -25.59
N SER A 191 -7.84 5.50 -26.72
CA SER A 191 -8.43 5.07 -27.98
C SER A 191 -7.83 3.74 -28.48
N THR A 192 -6.53 3.54 -28.30
CA THR A 192 -5.82 2.29 -28.63
C THR A 192 -6.30 1.12 -27.77
N HIS A 193 -6.43 1.31 -26.45
CA HIS A 193 -6.91 0.25 -25.57
C HIS A 193 -8.40 -0.06 -25.78
N ILE A 194 -9.24 0.94 -26.06
CA ILE A 194 -10.64 0.72 -26.45
C ILE A 194 -10.71 -0.08 -27.75
N LYS A 195 -9.86 0.23 -28.74
CA LYS A 195 -9.79 -0.52 -30.00
C LYS A 195 -9.38 -1.98 -29.76
N SER A 196 -8.35 -2.22 -28.96
CA SER A 196 -7.88 -3.55 -28.61
C SER A 196 -8.95 -4.35 -27.85
N LEU A 197 -9.59 -3.75 -26.85
CA LEU A 197 -10.70 -4.34 -26.10
C LEU A 197 -11.86 -4.74 -27.03
N ARG A 198 -12.28 -3.84 -27.94
CA ARG A 198 -13.31 -4.15 -28.94
C ARG A 198 -12.93 -5.30 -29.86
N GLN A 199 -11.66 -5.37 -30.29
CA GLN A 199 -11.18 -6.47 -31.13
C GLN A 199 -11.28 -7.82 -30.40
N LYS A 200 -10.90 -7.87 -29.12
CA LYS A 200 -11.00 -9.09 -28.30
C LYS A 200 -12.45 -9.49 -28.03
N LEU A 201 -13.32 -8.52 -27.76
CA LEU A 201 -14.75 -8.76 -27.58
C LEU A 201 -15.42 -9.22 -28.88
N LYS A 202 -15.06 -8.63 -30.02
CA LYS A 202 -15.57 -9.04 -31.33
C LYS A 202 -15.11 -10.45 -31.71
N ALA A 203 -13.89 -10.83 -31.34
CA ALA A 203 -13.33 -12.16 -31.64
C ALA A 203 -14.13 -13.31 -30.99
N VAL A 204 -14.85 -13.03 -29.90
CA VAL A 204 -15.75 -14.01 -29.25
C VAL A 204 -17.22 -13.83 -29.61
N GLY A 205 -17.54 -12.93 -30.55
CA GLY A 205 -18.90 -12.72 -31.03
C GLY A 205 -19.71 -11.67 -30.25
N ALA A 206 -19.09 -10.88 -29.37
CA ALA A 206 -19.78 -9.75 -28.75
C ALA A 206 -19.91 -8.59 -29.75
N GLU A 207 -21.15 -8.18 -30.05
CA GLU A 207 -21.43 -7.11 -31.02
C GLU A 207 -21.21 -5.71 -30.44
N ASN A 208 -19.94 -5.29 -30.44
CA ASN A 208 -19.48 -3.94 -30.09
C ASN A 208 -20.15 -3.36 -28.82
N PRO A 209 -19.88 -3.96 -27.65
CA PRO A 209 -20.50 -3.59 -26.37
C PRO A 209 -20.19 -2.16 -25.93
N ILE A 210 -19.07 -1.59 -26.38
CA ILE A 210 -18.66 -0.23 -26.06
C ILE A 210 -18.81 0.62 -27.31
N GLU A 211 -19.72 1.59 -27.31
CA GLU A 211 -19.95 2.50 -28.44
C GLU A 211 -19.15 3.81 -28.29
N THR A 212 -18.86 4.46 -29.42
CA THR A 212 -18.24 5.78 -29.43
C THR A 212 -19.35 6.82 -29.58
N VAL A 213 -19.43 7.76 -28.64
CA VAL A 213 -20.29 8.94 -28.75
C VAL A 213 -19.42 10.09 -29.26
N TYR A 214 -19.59 10.45 -30.53
CA TYR A 214 -18.76 11.47 -31.18
C TYR A 214 -18.77 12.80 -30.41
N GLY A 215 -17.59 13.38 -30.21
CA GLY A 215 -17.40 14.61 -29.44
C GLY A 215 -17.48 14.46 -27.91
N LEU A 216 -17.95 13.33 -27.39
CA LEU A 216 -18.20 13.16 -25.95
C LEU A 216 -17.39 12.02 -25.31
N GLY A 217 -17.13 10.93 -26.02
CA GLY A 217 -16.30 9.81 -25.52
C GLY A 217 -16.89 8.43 -25.78
N TYR A 218 -16.94 7.59 -24.74
CA TYR A 218 -17.33 6.18 -24.84
C TYR A 218 -18.40 5.81 -23.82
N ARG A 219 -19.24 4.83 -24.15
CA ARG A 219 -20.31 4.33 -23.28
C ARG A 219 -20.59 2.84 -23.54
N LEU A 220 -21.11 2.13 -22.54
CA LEU A 220 -21.67 0.79 -22.71
C LEU A 220 -23.01 0.84 -23.46
N LYS A 221 -23.14 0.05 -24.53
CA LYS A 221 -24.39 -0.11 -25.27
C LYS A 221 -25.48 -0.69 -24.35
N THR A 222 -26.72 -0.30 -24.58
CA THR A 222 -27.85 -0.87 -23.83
C THR A 222 -28.10 -2.29 -24.37
N PRO A 223 -28.22 -3.33 -23.51
CA PRO A 223 -28.50 -4.69 -23.97
C PRO A 223 -29.78 -4.69 -24.81
N SER A 224 -29.78 -5.43 -25.92
CA SER A 224 -31.04 -5.74 -26.61
C SER A 224 -31.88 -6.67 -25.73
N GLU A 225 -33.19 -6.45 -25.65
CA GLU A 225 -34.10 -7.24 -24.80
C GLU A 225 -34.16 -8.71 -25.26
N SER A 226 -33.24 -9.55 -24.79
CA SER A 226 -33.48 -10.99 -24.71
C SER A 226 -32.53 -11.72 -23.76
N CYS A 227 -33.17 -12.42 -22.82
CA CYS A 227 -32.74 -13.65 -22.13
C CYS A 227 -32.24 -13.58 -20.68
N HIS A 228 -32.95 -14.39 -19.88
CA HIS A 228 -32.88 -14.65 -18.45
C HIS A 228 -31.65 -15.49 -18.06
N CYS A 229 -31.13 -15.29 -16.85
CA CYS A 229 -30.10 -16.15 -16.26
C CYS A 229 -30.59 -16.80 -14.97
N SER A 230 -30.31 -18.10 -14.83
CA SER A 230 -30.44 -18.90 -13.61
C SER A 230 -29.06 -19.36 -13.17
N LEU A 231 -28.69 -19.07 -11.91
CA LEU A 231 -27.37 -19.33 -11.33
C LEU A 231 -27.11 -20.80 -10.98
N SER A 232 -25.87 -21.26 -11.21
CA SER A 232 -25.26 -22.34 -10.43
C SER A 232 -23.71 -22.32 -10.48
N SER A 233 -23.12 -21.98 -9.33
CA SER A 233 -21.96 -22.54 -8.60
C SER A 233 -20.77 -23.23 -9.32
N ILE A 234 -19.52 -22.89 -8.90
CA ILE A 234 -18.49 -23.78 -8.26
C ILE A 234 -17.00 -23.32 -8.47
N SER A 235 -16.33 -23.05 -7.34
CA SER A 235 -14.95 -23.29 -6.81
C SER A 235 -13.61 -23.37 -7.63
N ASN A 236 -12.57 -22.79 -6.96
CA ASN A 236 -11.16 -23.22 -6.73
C ASN A 236 -10.05 -23.13 -7.84
N ILE A 237 -8.89 -22.51 -7.50
CA ILE A 237 -7.48 -23.08 -7.43
C ILE A 237 -6.40 -21.97 -7.24
N LYS A 238 -5.25 -22.36 -6.65
CA LYS A 238 -4.14 -21.62 -5.98
C LYS A 238 -2.94 -21.18 -6.86
N ASP A 239 -2.18 -20.22 -6.29
CA ASP A 239 -0.71 -19.95 -6.23
C ASP A 239 0.24 -20.18 -7.42
N ASP A 240 0.97 -19.13 -7.81
CA ASP A 240 2.46 -19.12 -7.89
C ASP A 240 2.99 -17.68 -8.08
N THR A 241 3.81 -17.13 -7.17
CA THR A 241 4.42 -15.78 -7.35
C THR A 241 5.65 -15.56 -6.45
N LYS A 242 6.83 -15.90 -6.95
CA LYS A 242 8.12 -15.44 -6.42
C LYS A 242 9.12 -15.39 -7.56
N GLN A 243 9.40 -14.22 -8.13
CA GLN A 243 10.69 -13.95 -8.82
C GLN A 243 10.88 -12.54 -9.43
N LYS A 244 9.88 -11.64 -9.48
CA LYS A 244 9.99 -10.41 -10.29
C LYS A 244 10.48 -9.12 -9.59
N ALA A 245 11.08 -9.18 -8.40
CA ALA A 245 11.31 -8.00 -7.56
C ALA A 245 12.75 -7.40 -7.55
N GLN A 246 13.60 -7.60 -8.57
CA GLN A 246 15.05 -7.39 -8.42
C GLN A 246 15.75 -6.26 -9.23
N THR A 247 15.06 -5.27 -9.85
CA THR A 247 15.75 -4.40 -10.85
C THR A 247 15.67 -2.87 -10.67
N ILE A 248 15.19 -2.31 -9.54
CA ILE A 248 14.86 -0.85 -9.47
C ILE A 248 15.83 0.00 -8.59
N THR A 249 16.97 -0.51 -8.11
CA THR A 249 17.70 0.14 -6.99
C THR A 249 18.86 1.10 -7.35
N SER A 250 19.26 1.29 -8.61
CA SER A 250 20.56 1.93 -8.92
C SER A 250 20.57 3.48 -9.03
N GLY A 251 19.43 4.13 -9.32
CA GLY A 251 19.38 5.59 -9.55
C GLY A 251 19.21 6.45 -8.29
N VAL A 252 18.65 5.89 -7.22
CA VAL A 252 18.33 6.61 -5.98
C VAL A 252 19.56 6.75 -5.09
N TRP A 253 20.43 5.74 -5.06
CA TRP A 253 21.62 5.69 -4.20
C TRP A 253 22.60 6.86 -4.43
N LYS A 254 22.84 7.23 -5.70
CA LYS A 254 23.78 8.30 -6.07
C LYS A 254 23.40 9.68 -5.50
N LYS A 255 22.12 9.90 -5.18
CA LYS A 255 21.60 11.14 -4.57
C LYS A 255 21.73 11.15 -3.04
N PHE A 256 21.78 9.99 -2.40
CA PHE A 256 21.85 9.87 -0.93
C PHE A 256 23.23 9.45 -0.40
N GLN A 257 24.14 9.02 -1.27
CA GLN A 257 25.49 8.57 -0.92
C GLN A 257 26.25 9.61 -0.07
N THR A 258 26.18 10.89 -0.42
CA THR A 258 26.86 11.98 0.30
C THR A 258 26.37 12.10 1.75
N GLN A 259 25.05 11.96 1.97
CA GLN A 259 24.42 12.08 3.29
C GLN A 259 24.79 10.92 4.21
N TYR A 260 24.80 9.68 3.69
CA TYR A 260 25.15 8.49 4.49
C TYR A 260 26.65 8.37 4.74
N THR A 261 27.49 8.85 3.83
CA THR A 261 28.96 8.93 4.06
C THR A 261 29.27 9.88 5.21
N GLU A 262 28.56 11.00 5.31
CA GLU A 262 28.72 11.95 6.41
C GLU A 262 28.26 11.36 7.76
N GLN A 263 27.16 10.60 7.77
CA GLN A 263 26.69 9.91 8.98
C GLN A 263 27.64 8.79 9.43
N ALA A 264 28.19 8.01 8.51
CA ALA A 264 29.21 7.01 8.84
C ALA A 264 30.50 7.63 9.40
N ARG A 265 30.86 8.85 8.95
CA ARG A 265 31.98 9.62 9.50
C ARG A 265 31.71 10.11 10.92
N LYS A 266 30.50 10.62 11.18
CA LYS A 266 30.07 11.04 12.52
C LYS A 266 30.07 9.86 13.50
N LEU A 267 29.61 8.68 13.07
CA LEU A 267 29.64 7.47 13.87
C LEU A 267 31.07 7.09 14.31
N ALA A 268 32.04 7.10 13.39
CA ALA A 268 33.43 6.78 13.72
C ALA A 268 34.06 7.79 14.70
N GLN A 269 33.72 9.07 14.59
CA GLN A 269 34.18 10.10 15.53
C GLN A 269 33.62 9.87 16.94
N ILE A 270 32.33 9.54 17.05
CA ILE A 270 31.66 9.24 18.32
C ILE A 270 32.28 8.00 18.98
N ILE A 271 32.54 6.93 18.22
CA ILE A 271 33.21 5.72 18.71
C ILE A 271 34.64 6.02 19.19
N THR A 272 35.35 6.94 18.54
CA THR A 272 36.70 7.38 18.98
C THR A 272 36.64 8.19 20.27
N VAL A 273 35.61 9.02 20.47
CA VAL A 273 35.41 9.75 21.74
C VAL A 273 35.12 8.78 22.89
N LEU A 274 34.31 7.74 22.64
CA LEU A 274 33.99 6.69 23.61
C LEU A 274 35.22 5.87 24.06
N SER A 275 36.29 5.81 23.25
CA SER A 275 37.55 5.16 23.65
C SER A 275 38.41 6.00 24.60
N SER A 276 38.23 7.33 24.59
CA SER A 276 39.05 8.29 25.38
C SER A 276 38.41 8.71 26.70
N LYS A 277 37.07 8.76 26.77
CA LYS A 277 36.29 9.05 27.98
C LYS A 277 35.44 7.83 28.31
N LYS A 278 35.79 7.15 29.40
CA LYS A 278 35.10 5.93 29.84
C LYS A 278 33.61 6.23 30.08
N SER A 279 32.77 5.59 29.26
CA SER A 279 31.33 5.36 29.45
C SER A 279 30.47 6.61 29.69
N ASP A 280 30.38 7.45 28.67
CA ASP A 280 29.29 8.41 28.56
C ASP A 280 28.10 7.75 27.83
N LEU A 281 27.07 7.39 28.61
CA LEU A 281 25.86 6.70 28.14
C LEU A 281 25.11 7.50 27.07
N GLU A 282 25.18 8.83 27.10
CA GLU A 282 24.50 9.69 26.12
C GLU A 282 25.20 9.63 24.76
N VAL A 283 26.54 9.60 24.78
CA VAL A 283 27.38 9.47 23.58
C VAL A 283 27.25 8.06 22.99
N GLN A 284 27.09 7.04 23.83
CA GLN A 284 26.84 5.66 23.41
C GLN A 284 25.49 5.50 22.72
N HIS A 285 24.42 6.09 23.28
CA HIS A 285 23.09 6.07 22.66
C HIS A 285 23.07 6.81 21.30
N GLN A 286 23.81 7.92 21.17
CA GLN A 286 23.95 8.60 19.88
C GLN A 286 24.68 7.74 18.83
N ALA A 287 25.69 6.97 19.23
CA ALA A 287 26.37 6.04 18.34
C ALA A 287 25.42 4.91 17.89
N GLU A 288 24.62 4.38 18.82
CA GLU A 288 23.63 3.33 18.56
C GLU A 288 22.59 3.79 17.53
N GLU A 289 22.00 4.97 17.72
CA GLU A 289 21.00 5.49 16.80
C GLU A 289 21.53 5.67 15.37
N ILE A 290 22.78 6.13 15.24
CA ILE A 290 23.39 6.33 13.92
C ILE A 290 23.72 4.98 13.27
N ALA A 291 24.19 4.00 14.05
CA ALA A 291 24.41 2.64 13.56
C ALA A 291 23.09 1.98 13.11
N HIS A 292 22.00 2.18 13.86
CA HIS A 292 20.65 1.73 13.51
C HIS A 292 20.14 2.34 12.19
N LYS A 293 20.27 3.67 12.07
CA LYS A 293 19.89 4.41 10.85
C LYS A 293 20.69 3.94 9.62
N LEU A 294 21.99 3.69 9.78
CA LEU A 294 22.85 3.15 8.71
C LEU A 294 22.49 1.71 8.36
N ALA A 295 22.19 0.85 9.34
CA ALA A 295 21.79 -0.54 9.10
C ALA A 295 20.51 -0.62 8.25
N GLY A 296 19.51 0.20 8.56
CA GLY A 296 18.26 0.28 7.80
C GLY A 296 18.48 0.85 6.39
N ALA A 297 19.16 2.00 6.29
CA ALA A 297 19.38 2.66 5.01
C ALA A 297 20.19 1.79 4.02
N LEU A 298 21.30 1.20 4.45
CA LEU A 298 22.16 0.39 3.59
C LEU A 298 21.44 -0.89 3.10
N GLY A 299 20.52 -1.43 3.91
CA GLY A 299 19.69 -2.58 3.54
C GLY A 299 18.68 -2.26 2.44
N ILE A 300 18.06 -1.08 2.48
CA ILE A 300 17.12 -0.59 1.47
C ILE A 300 17.77 -0.49 0.08
N PHE A 301 19.07 -0.15 0.02
CA PHE A 301 19.80 0.01 -1.23
C PHE A 301 20.55 -1.24 -1.70
N GLY A 302 20.41 -2.37 -0.99
CA GLY A 302 21.04 -3.64 -1.37
C GLY A 302 22.52 -3.78 -0.98
N LEU A 303 23.04 -2.87 -0.15
CA LEU A 303 24.36 -2.98 0.50
C LEU A 303 24.25 -3.93 1.71
N VAL A 304 23.95 -5.19 1.43
CA VAL A 304 23.59 -6.20 2.45
C VAL A 304 24.72 -6.42 3.46
N ASN A 305 25.99 -6.42 3.03
CA ASN A 305 27.11 -6.57 3.95
C ASN A 305 27.24 -5.33 4.87
N ALA A 306 27.22 -4.12 4.31
CA ALA A 306 27.36 -2.89 5.08
C ALA A 306 26.22 -2.69 6.08
N SER A 307 24.99 -3.07 5.68
CA SER A 307 23.81 -3.13 6.54
C SER A 307 24.00 -4.12 7.69
N GLN A 308 24.51 -5.32 7.42
CA GLN A 308 24.80 -6.32 8.45
C GLN A 308 25.91 -5.89 9.40
N GLN A 309 26.97 -5.23 8.92
CA GLN A 309 28.03 -4.71 9.78
C GLN A 309 27.52 -3.56 10.65
N ALA A 310 26.66 -2.68 10.12
CA ALA A 310 26.02 -1.61 10.91
C ALA A 310 25.06 -2.18 11.96
N ARG A 311 24.34 -3.27 11.65
CA ARG A 311 23.47 -3.95 12.62
C ARG A 311 24.26 -4.64 13.72
N LYS A 312 25.42 -5.23 13.40
CA LYS A 312 26.35 -5.78 14.41
C LYS A 312 26.91 -4.68 15.31
N LEU A 313 27.25 -3.53 14.72
CA LEU A 313 27.75 -2.37 15.45
C LEU A 313 26.70 -1.81 16.41
N GLU A 314 25.44 -1.70 15.98
CA GLU A 314 24.31 -1.31 16.83
C GLU A 314 24.15 -2.26 18.03
N LEU A 315 24.10 -3.58 17.79
CA LEU A 315 23.96 -4.58 18.86
C LEU A 315 25.12 -4.56 19.86
N LEU A 316 26.32 -4.20 19.39
CA LEU A 316 27.50 -4.09 20.22
C LEU A 316 27.44 -2.82 21.09
N LEU A 317 26.93 -1.72 20.55
CA LEU A 317 26.71 -0.46 21.25
C LEU A 317 25.53 -0.49 22.23
N GLN A 318 24.63 -1.46 22.13
CA GLN A 318 23.53 -1.68 23.10
C GLN A 318 23.98 -2.32 24.42
N GLN A 319 25.24 -2.78 24.51
CA GLN A 319 25.72 -3.43 25.73
C GLN A 319 25.98 -2.42 26.85
N THR A 320 25.50 -2.73 28.06
CA THR A 320 25.51 -1.83 29.22
C THR A 320 26.91 -1.48 29.73
N VAL A 321 27.95 -2.26 29.38
CA VAL A 321 29.35 -1.97 29.72
C VAL A 321 30.22 -2.26 28.50
N LEU A 322 30.75 -1.21 27.88
CA LEU A 322 31.66 -1.32 26.75
C LEU A 322 33.11 -1.47 27.24
N ASP A 323 33.58 -2.71 27.32
CA ASP A 323 34.99 -3.02 27.57
C ASP A 323 35.89 -2.58 26.40
N THR A 324 37.19 -2.46 26.64
CA THR A 324 38.18 -2.06 25.62
C THR A 324 38.14 -2.93 24.37
N MET A 325 37.80 -4.22 24.52
CA MET A 325 37.63 -5.15 23.40
C MET A 325 36.40 -4.82 22.54
N HIS A 326 35.28 -4.45 23.17
CA HIS A 326 34.04 -4.04 22.48
C HIS A 326 34.25 -2.75 21.70
N ILE A 327 34.97 -1.77 22.27
CA ILE A 327 35.30 -0.51 21.60
C ILE A 327 36.19 -0.76 20.37
N GLN A 328 37.16 -1.67 20.48
CA GLN A 328 38.05 -2.03 19.37
C GLN A 328 37.29 -2.73 18.23
N GLN A 329 36.34 -3.63 18.55
CA GLN A 329 35.43 -4.24 17.58
C GLN A 329 34.50 -3.21 16.93
N ALA A 330 33.97 -2.25 17.70
CA ALA A 330 33.12 -1.18 17.20
C ALA A 330 33.86 -0.29 16.17
N MET A 331 35.12 0.03 16.45
CA MET A 331 35.98 0.77 15.52
C MET A 331 36.23 0.01 14.21
N GLU A 332 36.47 -1.29 14.29
CA GLU A 332 36.71 -2.12 13.10
C GLU A 332 35.46 -2.24 12.22
N LEU A 333 34.29 -2.47 12.83
CA LEU A 333 33.00 -2.48 12.13
C LEU A 333 32.69 -1.13 11.47
N SER A 334 32.92 -0.02 12.18
CA SER A 334 32.72 1.33 11.62
C SER A 334 33.62 1.61 10.41
N LYS A 335 34.84 1.07 10.39
CA LYS A 335 35.78 1.25 9.28
C LYS A 335 35.34 0.46 8.05
N VAL A 336 34.85 -0.77 8.23
CA VAL A 336 34.31 -1.61 7.15
C VAL A 336 33.08 -0.95 6.51
N ILE A 337 32.16 -0.43 7.32
CA ILE A 337 30.97 0.30 6.83
C ILE A 337 31.38 1.49 5.96
N GLN A 338 32.36 2.30 6.40
CA GLN A 338 32.85 3.43 5.61
C GLN A 338 33.48 3.00 4.29
N GLN A 339 34.28 1.93 4.29
CA GLN A 339 34.92 1.42 3.08
C GLN A 339 33.89 0.91 2.07
N GLU A 340 32.85 0.20 2.50
CA GLU A 340 31.81 -0.30 1.60
C GLU A 340 30.90 0.81 1.05
N ILE A 341 30.59 1.83 1.84
CA ILE A 341 29.83 3.00 1.37
C ILE A 341 30.63 3.80 0.32
N SER A 342 31.96 3.86 0.46
CA SER A 342 32.84 4.62 -0.43
C SER A 342 33.33 3.83 -1.64
N HIS A 343 33.41 2.50 -1.59
CA HIS A 343 33.79 1.64 -2.72
C HIS A 343 32.61 1.13 -3.56
N TRP A 344 31.37 1.48 -3.22
CA TRP A 344 30.23 1.12 -4.06
C TRP A 344 30.23 1.93 -5.37
N SER A 345 30.87 1.36 -6.40
CA SER A 345 30.64 1.68 -7.81
C SER A 345 29.95 0.50 -8.49
N LEU A 346 28.92 0.79 -9.27
CA LEU A 346 28.21 -0.20 -10.10
C LEU A 346 29.19 -0.88 -11.06
N ASP A 347 29.55 -2.13 -10.80
CA ASP A 347 29.87 -3.12 -11.84
C ASP A 347 28.66 -4.04 -12.04
#